data_AF-A0A7S0BDN3-F1
#
_entry.id   AF-A0A7S0BDN3-F1
#
_cell.length_a   1.000
_cell.length_b   1.000
_cell.length_c   1.000
_cell.angle_alpha   90.00
_cell.angle_beta   90.00
_cell.angle_gamma   90.00
#
_symmetry.space_group_name_H-M   'P 1'
#
loop_
_entity.id
_entity.type
_entity.pdbx_description
1 polymer ?
#
loop_
_entity_poly.entity_id
_entity_poly.type
_entity_poly.pdbx_seq_one_letter_code
_entity_poly.pdbx_strand_id
1 'polypeptide(L)'
;TVEVLEPQSHRFLDGLGRVETIDEVLRSHEGFLNACLQELLLTEREGLYRHLSKVLQTCLTFASSMHRFSHNFDPPRAAEEPPLVPSSAQSPAEGRLARVRQSTQAYLGLLSQRHYSKMISKFKVIFESQLQGFLRQIQQESTTRYDHFLSNLATRLDYNDYYSSVLANATAVAPPES
;
A
#
# COMPACT_ATOMS: atom_id res chain seq x y z
N THR A 1 7.02 -6.74 9.19
CA THR A 1 6.77 -7.11 10.60
C THR A 1 7.47 -8.40 10.96
N VAL A 2 7.28 -9.50 10.23
CA VAL A 2 7.99 -10.77 10.47
C VAL A 2 9.52 -10.60 10.44
N GLU A 3 10.05 -9.88 9.44
CA GLU A 3 11.50 -9.68 9.26
C GLU A 3 12.20 -8.80 10.31
N VAL A 4 11.44 -8.17 11.20
CA VAL A 4 11.98 -7.31 12.26
C VAL A 4 11.68 -7.91 13.63
N LEU A 5 10.42 -8.30 13.87
CA LEU A 5 10.00 -8.77 15.18
C LEU A 5 10.57 -10.15 15.52
N GLU A 6 10.65 -11.08 14.56
CA GLU A 6 11.09 -12.45 14.81
C GLU A 6 12.60 -12.52 15.12
N PRO A 7 13.50 -11.87 14.34
CA PRO A 7 14.93 -11.83 14.68
C PRO A 7 15.22 -11.14 16.01
N GLN A 8 14.52 -10.03 16.31
CA GLN A 8 14.72 -9.30 17.56
C GLN A 8 14.19 -10.09 18.76
N SER A 9 13.07 -10.80 18.60
CA SER A 9 12.52 -11.68 19.64
C SER A 9 13.47 -12.85 19.93
N HIS A 10 14.01 -13.50 18.89
CA HIS A 10 15.01 -14.56 19.07
C HIS A 10 16.27 -14.04 19.80
N ARG A 11 16.80 -12.88 19.39
CA ARG A 11 17.93 -12.25 20.07
C ARG A 11 17.65 -11.93 21.54
N PHE A 12 16.45 -11.44 21.85
CA PHE A 12 16.03 -11.17 23.21
C PHE A 12 15.94 -12.45 24.05
N LEU A 13 15.33 -13.52 23.52
CA LEU A 13 15.19 -14.80 24.22
C LEU A 13 16.55 -15.47 24.48
N ASP A 14 17.45 -15.47 23.49
CA ASP A 14 18.83 -15.95 23.65
C ASP A 14 19.62 -15.11 24.65
N GLY A 15 19.37 -13.80 24.68
CA GLY A 15 19.93 -12.88 25.66
C GLY A 15 19.45 -13.22 27.06
N LEU A 16 18.15 -13.45 27.23
CA LEU A 16 17.50 -13.77 28.51
C LEU A 16 18.05 -15.04 29.16
N GLY A 17 18.43 -16.04 28.35
CA GLY A 17 19.01 -17.29 28.85
C GLY A 17 20.37 -17.16 29.53
N ARG A 18 21.03 -16.00 29.43
CA ARG A 18 22.37 -15.72 29.99
C ARG A 18 22.36 -14.71 31.14
N VAL A 19 21.18 -14.24 31.54
CA VAL A 19 21.05 -13.13 32.47
C VAL A 19 20.97 -13.62 33.91
N GLU A 20 21.71 -13.00 34.83
CA GLU A 20 21.76 -13.44 36.23
C GLU A 20 21.01 -12.48 37.17
N THR A 21 20.73 -11.24 36.72
CA THR A 21 20.09 -10.22 37.55
C THR A 21 18.86 -9.57 36.91
N ILE A 22 17.95 -9.06 37.74
CA ILE A 22 16.73 -8.36 37.28
C ILE A 22 17.09 -7.10 36.48
N ASP A 23 18.12 -6.36 36.90
CA ASP A 23 18.53 -5.14 36.20
C ASP A 23 19.02 -5.43 34.76
N GLU A 24 19.68 -6.55 34.55
CA GLU A 24 20.09 -6.99 33.21
C GLU A 24 18.90 -7.44 32.37
N VAL A 25 17.87 -8.06 32.98
CA VAL A 25 16.62 -8.41 32.29
C VAL A 25 15.93 -7.13 31.80
N LEU A 26 15.83 -6.12 32.66
CA LEU A 26 15.25 -4.82 32.31
C LEU A 26 16.02 -4.15 31.17
N ARG A 27 17.36 -4.16 31.22
CA ARG A 27 18.20 -3.64 30.13
C ARG A 27 18.01 -4.40 28.81
N SER A 28 17.94 -5.72 28.86
CA SER A 28 17.72 -6.55 27.67
C SER A 28 16.36 -6.27 27.04
N HIS A 29 15.33 -6.10 27.87
CA HIS A 29 13.98 -5.77 27.43
C HIS A 29 13.90 -4.36 26.83
N GLU A 30 14.53 -3.37 27.46
CA GLU A 30 14.62 -2.00 26.93
C GLU A 30 15.33 -1.98 25.57
N GLY A 31 16.44 -2.70 25.44
CA GLY A 31 17.17 -2.85 24.17
C GLY A 31 16.33 -3.49 23.07
N PHE A 32 15.58 -4.55 23.38
CA PHE A 32 14.66 -5.20 22.45
C PHE A 32 13.57 -4.24 21.95
N LEU A 33 12.92 -3.51 22.86
CA LEU A 33 11.87 -2.56 22.50
C LEU A 33 12.42 -1.41 21.65
N ASN A 34 13.58 -0.86 22.02
CA ASN A 34 14.21 0.21 21.25
C ASN A 34 14.59 -0.25 19.84
N ALA A 35 15.16 -1.44 19.70
CA ALA A 35 15.48 -2.03 18.38
C ALA A 35 14.22 -2.24 17.53
N CYS A 36 13.15 -2.80 18.12
CA CYS A 36 11.89 -2.98 17.41
C CYS A 36 11.28 -1.65 16.94
N LEU A 37 11.30 -0.62 17.79
CA LEU A 37 10.74 0.69 17.45
C LEU A 37 11.56 1.39 16.35
N GLN A 38 12.90 1.30 16.40
CA GLN A 38 13.78 1.84 15.38
C GLN A 38 13.63 1.13 14.02
N GLU A 39 13.61 -0.21 14.01
CA GLU A 39 13.55 -1.02 12.77
C GLU A 39 12.13 -1.08 12.16
N LEU A 40 11.07 -0.81 12.94
CA LEU A 40 9.71 -0.63 12.43
C LEU A 40 9.42 0.79 11.89
N LEU A 41 10.43 1.65 11.80
CA LEU A 41 10.31 3.05 11.36
C LEU A 41 9.45 3.92 12.30
N LEU A 42 9.29 3.52 13.57
CA LEU A 42 8.40 4.19 14.53
C LEU A 42 9.11 5.25 15.39
N THR A 43 10.44 5.34 15.37
CA THR A 43 11.22 6.32 16.15
C THR A 43 12.28 7.01 15.29
N GLU A 44 12.55 8.29 15.57
CA GLU A 44 13.63 9.11 15.00
C GLU A 44 13.63 9.30 13.47
N ARG A 45 12.59 8.83 12.78
CA ARG A 45 12.46 8.87 11.31
C ARG A 45 11.14 9.50 10.87
N GLU A 46 10.83 10.66 11.45
CA GLU A 46 9.60 11.41 11.17
C GLU A 46 9.39 11.66 9.67
N GLY A 47 10.48 11.87 8.92
CA GLY A 47 10.40 12.07 7.48
C GLY A 47 9.91 10.83 6.73
N LEU A 48 10.45 9.64 7.03
CA LEU A 48 10.01 8.39 6.41
C LEU A 48 8.57 8.06 6.79
N TYR A 49 8.23 8.19 8.08
CA TYR A 49 6.86 7.97 8.54
C TYR A 49 5.88 8.94 7.88
N ARG A 50 6.24 10.22 7.71
CA ARG A 50 5.42 11.22 7.03
C ARG A 50 5.19 10.87 5.56
N HIS A 51 6.19 10.37 4.84
CA HIS A 51 6.02 9.91 3.46
C HIS A 51 5.14 8.67 3.39
N LEU A 52 5.38 7.67 4.25
CA LEU A 52 4.54 6.47 4.34
C LEU A 52 3.07 6.84 4.64
N SER A 53 2.84 7.74 5.59
CA SER A 53 1.49 8.22 5.93
C SER A 53 0.80 8.88 4.73
N LYS A 54 1.50 9.70 3.94
CA LYS A 54 0.94 10.30 2.71
C LYS A 54 0.59 9.25 1.66
N VAL A 55 1.43 8.22 1.49
CA VAL A 55 1.13 7.09 0.58
C VAL A 55 -0.13 6.37 1.04
N LEU A 56 -0.20 5.98 2.32
CA LEU A 56 -1.37 5.29 2.90
C LEU A 56 -2.63 6.14 2.81
N GLN A 57 -2.54 7.44 3.10
CA GLN A 57 -3.65 8.37 2.97
C GLN A 57 -4.14 8.48 1.52
N THR A 58 -3.23 8.47 0.55
CA THR A 58 -3.56 8.47 -0.87
C THR A 58 -4.32 7.19 -1.24
N CYS A 59 -3.85 6.02 -0.78
CA CYS A 59 -4.54 4.74 -0.97
C CYS A 59 -5.94 4.75 -0.34
N LEU A 60 -6.08 5.23 0.90
CA LEU A 60 -7.35 5.28 1.61
C LEU A 60 -8.35 6.22 0.92
N THR A 61 -7.89 7.39 0.48
CA THR A 61 -8.72 8.37 -0.22
C THR A 61 -9.15 7.83 -1.59
N PHE A 62 -8.26 7.14 -2.29
CA PHE A 62 -8.58 6.44 -3.53
C PHE A 62 -9.62 5.35 -3.32
N ALA A 63 -9.41 4.47 -2.32
CA ALA A 63 -10.34 3.39 -1.99
C ALA A 63 -11.72 3.93 -1.61
N SER A 64 -11.78 5.01 -0.82
CA SER A 64 -13.04 5.67 -0.47
C SER A 64 -13.75 6.27 -1.68
N SER A 65 -13.00 6.86 -2.62
CA SER A 65 -13.54 7.40 -3.87
C SER A 65 -14.11 6.28 -4.75
N MET A 66 -13.45 5.12 -4.80
CA MET A 66 -13.92 3.93 -5.51
C MET A 66 -15.08 3.24 -4.83
N HIS A 67 -15.14 3.25 -3.50
CA HIS A 67 -16.29 2.75 -2.75
C HIS A 67 -17.53 3.61 -2.99
N ARG A 68 -17.41 4.94 -2.96
CA ARG A 68 -18.51 5.85 -3.31
C ARG A 68 -18.98 5.65 -4.75
N PHE A 69 -18.05 5.43 -5.68
CA PHE A 69 -18.36 5.05 -7.06
C PHE A 69 -19.18 3.75 -7.12
N SER A 70 -18.77 2.72 -6.38
CA SER A 70 -19.46 1.43 -6.34
C SER A 70 -20.82 1.50 -5.62
N HIS A 71 -20.93 2.30 -4.56
CA HIS A 71 -22.17 2.47 -3.78
C HIS A 71 -23.22 3.30 -4.53
N ASN A 72 -22.80 4.34 -5.26
CA ASN A 72 -23.69 5.07 -6.18
C ASN A 72 -24.19 4.19 -7.34
N PHE A 73 -23.60 3.00 -7.50
CA PHE A 73 -23.95 2.04 -8.52
C PHE A 73 -24.71 0.83 -7.94
N ASP A 74 -25.07 0.77 -6.64
CA ASP A 74 -25.79 -0.38 -6.10
C ASP A 74 -27.02 -0.66 -6.97
N PRO A 75 -26.94 -1.64 -7.90
CA PRO A 75 -28.05 -1.91 -8.80
C PRO A 75 -29.09 -2.52 -7.87
N PRO A 76 -30.35 -2.07 -7.86
CA PRO A 76 -31.33 -2.45 -6.84
C PRO A 76 -31.23 -3.94 -6.52
N ARG A 77 -30.50 -4.25 -5.45
CA ARG A 77 -30.12 -5.61 -5.04
C ARG A 77 -30.76 -5.86 -3.69
N ALA A 78 -32.06 -5.56 -3.59
CA ALA A 78 -32.90 -6.01 -2.47
C ALA A 78 -34.37 -5.55 -2.56
N ALA A 79 -34.75 -4.60 -3.42
CA ALA A 79 -36.13 -4.15 -3.51
C ALA A 79 -36.83 -4.75 -4.73
N GLU A 80 -37.68 -5.73 -4.44
CA GLU A 80 -38.73 -6.33 -5.26
C GLU A 80 -38.28 -7.37 -6.32
N GLU A 81 -38.55 -8.64 -6.00
CA GLU A 81 -38.88 -9.63 -7.02
C GLU A 81 -39.90 -9.02 -8.01
N PRO A 82 -39.60 -8.94 -9.32
CA PRO A 82 -40.65 -8.69 -10.29
C PRO A 82 -41.65 -9.85 -10.18
N PRO A 83 -42.97 -9.58 -10.19
CA PRO A 83 -43.96 -10.64 -10.13
C PRO A 83 -43.68 -11.65 -11.25
N LEU A 84 -43.79 -12.93 -10.92
CA LEU A 84 -43.62 -14.08 -11.81
C LEU A 84 -44.43 -13.86 -13.11
N VAL A 85 -43.83 -13.26 -14.14
CA VAL A 85 -44.43 -13.20 -15.48
C VAL A 85 -43.84 -14.34 -16.30
N PRO A 86 -44.62 -15.39 -16.61
CA PRO A 86 -44.15 -16.46 -17.48
C PRO A 86 -44.30 -15.98 -18.92
N SER A 87 -43.20 -15.61 -19.59
CA SER A 87 -43.22 -15.52 -21.06
C SER A 87 -41.87 -15.85 -21.70
N SER A 88 -41.96 -16.85 -22.59
CA SER A 88 -41.04 -17.24 -23.67
C SER A 88 -39.56 -17.52 -23.33
N ALA A 89 -39.25 -18.81 -23.25
CA ALA A 89 -38.04 -19.44 -23.81
C ALA A 89 -36.67 -18.83 -23.45
N GLN A 90 -36.37 -18.68 -22.16
CA GLN A 90 -34.99 -18.45 -21.70
C GLN A 90 -34.69 -19.39 -20.53
N SER A 91 -33.59 -20.14 -20.62
CA SER A 91 -33.16 -20.95 -19.49
C SER A 91 -32.78 -20.04 -18.31
N PRO A 92 -32.95 -20.49 -17.05
CA PRO A 92 -32.52 -19.72 -15.88
C PRO A 92 -31.05 -19.28 -15.95
N ALA A 93 -30.20 -20.03 -16.67
CA ALA A 93 -28.79 -19.68 -16.89
C ALA A 93 -28.60 -18.48 -17.83
N GLU A 94 -29.41 -18.37 -18.87
CA GLU A 94 -29.36 -17.25 -19.83
C GLU A 94 -29.82 -15.94 -19.18
N GLY A 95 -30.87 -15.98 -18.36
CA GLY A 95 -31.32 -14.81 -17.58
C GLY A 95 -30.25 -14.30 -16.60
N ARG A 96 -29.50 -15.22 -15.96
CA ARG A 96 -28.36 -14.84 -15.09
C ARG A 96 -27.22 -14.22 -15.89
N LEU A 97 -26.87 -14.80 -17.04
CA LEU A 97 -25.78 -14.30 -17.89
C LEU A 97 -26.11 -12.92 -18.47
N ALA A 98 -27.35 -12.68 -18.89
CA ALA A 98 -27.83 -11.39 -19.37
C ALA A 98 -27.74 -10.31 -18.28
N ARG A 99 -28.15 -10.63 -17.04
CA ARG A 99 -28.02 -9.71 -15.88
C ARG A 99 -26.57 -9.38 -15.55
N VAL A 100 -25.68 -10.37 -15.54
CA VAL A 100 -24.23 -10.15 -15.33
C VAL A 100 -23.67 -9.24 -16.42
N ARG A 101 -23.96 -9.52 -17.69
CA ARG A 101 -23.51 -8.68 -18.82
C ARG A 101 -24.01 -7.25 -18.71
N GLN A 102 -25.30 -7.04 -18.39
CA GLN A 102 -25.88 -5.72 -18.23
C GLN A 102 -25.23 -4.95 -17.07
N SER A 103 -25.00 -5.61 -15.94
CA SER A 103 -24.29 -5.04 -14.79
C SER A 103 -22.85 -4.66 -15.12
N THR A 104 -22.10 -5.54 -15.80
CA THR A 104 -20.72 -5.28 -16.26
C THR A 104 -20.66 -4.12 -17.25
N GLN A 105 -21.59 -4.06 -18.21
CA GLN A 105 -21.60 -3.02 -19.24
C GLN A 105 -21.93 -1.63 -18.68
N ALA A 106 -22.84 -1.55 -17.70
CA ALA A 106 -23.15 -0.31 -16.99
C ALA A 106 -21.96 0.17 -16.13
N TYR A 107 -21.26 -0.75 -15.47
CA TYR A 107 -20.03 -0.45 -14.73
C TYR A 107 -18.92 0.09 -15.64
N LEU A 108 -18.71 -0.53 -16.81
CA LEU A 108 -17.75 -0.03 -17.82
C LEU A 108 -18.14 1.34 -18.36
N GLY A 109 -19.43 1.59 -18.58
CA GLY A 109 -19.93 2.91 -18.99
C GLY A 109 -19.62 4.00 -17.95
N LEU A 110 -19.74 3.69 -16.66
CA LEU A 110 -19.41 4.61 -15.57
C LEU A 110 -17.89 4.87 -15.48
N LEU A 111 -17.05 3.83 -15.62
CA LEU A 111 -15.59 3.98 -15.67
C LEU A 111 -15.12 4.81 -16.87
N SER A 112 -15.86 4.73 -17.98
CA SER A 112 -15.58 5.53 -19.18
C SER A 112 -15.92 7.02 -19.00
N GLN A 113 -16.60 7.41 -17.92
CA GLN A 113 -16.84 8.82 -17.65
C GLN A 113 -15.53 9.56 -17.44
N ARG A 114 -15.37 10.63 -18.23
CA ARG A 114 -14.14 11.43 -18.32
C ARG A 114 -13.62 11.92 -16.97
N HIS A 115 -14.49 12.18 -16.00
CA HIS A 115 -14.08 12.67 -14.69
C HIS A 115 -13.44 11.57 -13.81
N TYR A 116 -13.92 10.31 -13.88
CA TYR A 116 -13.30 9.19 -13.15
C TYR A 116 -11.97 8.80 -13.74
N SER A 117 -11.87 8.74 -15.07
CA SER A 117 -10.58 8.52 -15.75
C SER A 117 -9.55 9.58 -15.32
N LYS A 118 -9.91 10.87 -15.31
CA LYS A 118 -9.06 11.96 -14.80
C LYS A 118 -8.70 11.79 -13.32
N MET A 119 -9.66 11.39 -12.48
CA MET A 119 -9.45 11.16 -11.05
C MET A 119 -8.45 10.03 -10.82
N ILE A 120 -8.62 8.87 -11.48
CA ILE A 120 -7.70 7.74 -11.42
C ILE A 120 -6.29 8.14 -11.89
N SER A 121 -6.18 8.84 -13.02
CA SER A 121 -4.88 9.34 -13.50
C SER A 121 -4.23 10.28 -12.49
N LYS A 122 -5.00 11.17 -11.85
CA LYS A 122 -4.48 12.07 -10.82
C LYS A 122 -3.98 11.30 -9.59
N PHE A 123 -4.74 10.31 -9.11
CA PHE A 123 -4.28 9.46 -8.00
C PHE A 123 -3.04 8.66 -8.35
N LYS A 124 -2.95 8.13 -9.58
CA LYS A 124 -1.74 7.43 -10.06
C LYS A 124 -0.51 8.33 -9.97
N VAL A 125 -0.58 9.56 -10.51
CA VAL A 125 0.53 10.52 -10.48
C VAL A 125 0.90 10.89 -9.04
N ILE A 126 -0.08 11.16 -8.19
CA ILE A 126 0.18 11.51 -6.77
C ILE A 126 0.84 10.33 -6.06
N PHE A 127 0.30 9.12 -6.21
CA PHE A 127 0.82 7.91 -5.58
C PHE A 127 2.27 7.64 -6.03
N GLU A 128 2.53 7.68 -7.34
CA GLU A 128 3.87 7.48 -7.90
C GLU A 128 4.86 8.51 -7.35
N SER A 129 4.46 9.79 -7.29
CA SER A 129 5.29 10.86 -6.73
C SER A 129 5.61 10.65 -5.24
N GLN A 130 4.61 10.30 -4.43
CA GLN A 130 4.81 10.05 -3.00
C GLN A 130 5.68 8.81 -2.75
N LEU A 131 5.47 7.74 -3.53
CA LEU A 131 6.24 6.50 -3.41
C LEU A 131 7.70 6.71 -3.84
N GLN A 132 7.95 7.44 -4.93
CA GLN A 132 9.30 7.81 -5.34
C GLN A 132 10.01 8.69 -4.31
N GLY A 133 9.28 9.61 -3.66
CA GLY A 133 9.81 10.40 -2.55
C GLY A 133 10.21 9.52 -1.37
N PHE A 134 9.35 8.58 -1.00
CA PHE A 134 9.62 7.60 0.06
C PHE A 134 10.85 6.73 -0.24
N LEU A 135 10.95 6.17 -1.45
CA LEU A 135 12.08 5.32 -1.85
C LEU A 135 13.40 6.08 -1.86
N ARG A 136 13.43 7.32 -2.38
CA ARG A 136 14.63 8.17 -2.32
C ARG A 136 15.08 8.44 -0.90
N GLN A 137 14.14 8.69 0.01
CA GLN A 137 14.47 8.91 1.41
C GLN A 137 15.02 7.62 2.08
N ILE A 138 14.44 6.45 1.78
CA ILE A 138 14.97 5.17 2.26
C ILE A 138 16.41 4.97 1.77
N GLN A 139 16.67 5.21 0.47
CA GLN A 139 18.00 5.06 -0.11
C GLN A 139 19.01 6.02 0.55
N GLN A 140 18.64 7.28 0.74
CA GLN A 140 19.48 8.28 1.41
C GLN A 140 19.80 7.89 2.86
N GLU A 141 18.79 7.47 3.63
CA GLU A 141 19.00 7.08 5.03
C GLU A 141 19.79 5.76 5.15
N SER A 142 19.57 4.80 4.24
CA SER A 142 20.31 3.53 4.22
C SER A 142 21.81 3.69 4.00
N THR A 143 22.21 4.64 3.14
CA THR A 143 23.62 4.93 2.85
C THR A 143 24.28 5.79 3.92
N THR A 144 23.51 6.69 4.56
CA THR A 144 24.03 7.61 5.58
C THR A 144 24.22 6.91 6.94
N ARG A 145 23.31 6.02 7.32
CA ARG A 145 23.27 5.40 8.66
C ARG A 145 23.70 3.93 8.69
N TYR A 146 24.11 3.34 7.57
CA TYR A 146 24.41 1.90 7.45
C TYR A 146 23.28 1.01 7.98
N ASP A 147 22.03 1.47 7.80
CA ASP A 147 20.85 0.75 8.26
C ASP A 147 20.52 -0.39 7.29
N HIS A 148 21.07 -1.58 7.54
CA HIS A 148 20.85 -2.76 6.71
C HIS A 148 19.37 -3.09 6.51
N PHE A 149 18.52 -2.80 7.50
CA PHE A 149 17.09 -3.03 7.39
C PHE A 149 16.42 -2.10 6.35
N LEU A 150 16.88 -0.85 6.22
CA LEU A 150 16.38 0.07 5.18
C LEU A 150 16.79 -0.39 3.79
N SER A 151 18.02 -0.90 3.65
CA SER A 151 18.49 -1.47 2.39
C SER A 151 17.65 -2.69 1.99
N ASN A 152 17.37 -3.59 2.94
CA ASN A 152 16.47 -4.72 2.72
C ASN A 152 15.06 -4.25 2.32
N LEU A 153 14.51 -3.25 3.02
CA LEU A 153 13.21 -2.68 2.69
C LEU A 153 13.18 -2.07 1.28
N ALA A 154 14.22 -1.33 0.89
CA ALA A 154 14.35 -0.76 -0.44
C ALA A 154 14.36 -1.86 -1.52
N THR A 155 15.17 -2.91 -1.35
CA THR A 155 15.25 -4.03 -2.29
C THR A 155 13.91 -4.76 -2.43
N ARG A 156 13.15 -4.91 -1.34
CA ARG A 156 11.81 -5.54 -1.40
C ARG A 156 10.79 -4.67 -2.11
N LEU A 157 10.83 -3.36 -1.88
CA LEU A 157 9.92 -2.41 -2.55
C LEU A 157 10.27 -2.23 -4.03
N ASP A 158 11.53 -2.40 -4.40
CA ASP A 158 12.04 -2.28 -5.76
C ASP A 158 12.51 -3.62 -6.34
N TYR A 159 11.82 -4.71 -6.01
CA TYR A 159 12.24 -6.07 -6.38
C TYR A 159 12.37 -6.31 -7.89
N ASN A 160 11.74 -5.47 -8.73
CA ASN A 160 11.79 -5.57 -10.19
C ASN A 160 12.60 -4.43 -10.85
N ASP A 161 13.37 -3.64 -10.08
CA ASP A 161 14.14 -2.46 -10.55
C ASP A 161 13.30 -1.38 -11.27
N TYR A 162 11.97 -1.46 -11.16
CA TYR A 162 11.06 -0.52 -11.81
C TYR A 162 11.25 0.89 -11.26
N TYR A 163 11.38 1.05 -9.94
CA TYR A 163 11.56 2.36 -9.34
C TYR A 163 12.99 2.85 -9.48
N SER A 164 14.00 1.97 -9.42
CA SER A 164 15.39 2.34 -9.73
C SER A 164 15.54 2.90 -11.14
N SER A 165 14.94 2.26 -12.15
CA SER A 165 14.97 2.75 -13.53
C SER A 165 14.20 4.07 -13.71
N VAL A 166 13.03 4.21 -13.06
CA VAL A 166 12.24 5.46 -13.09
C VAL A 166 12.97 6.61 -12.39
N LEU A 167 13.62 6.36 -11.25
CA LEU A 167 14.42 7.36 -10.52
C LEU A 167 15.67 7.78 -11.31
N ALA A 168 16.38 6.82 -11.92
CA ALA A 168 17.55 7.10 -12.75
C ALA A 168 17.19 7.96 -13.99
N ASN A 169 16.06 7.65 -14.63
CA ASN A 169 15.56 8.44 -15.76
C ASN A 169 15.11 9.85 -15.34
N ALA A 170 14.58 10.02 -14.13
CA ALA A 170 14.20 11.34 -13.61
C ALA A 170 15.42 12.25 -13.35
N THR A 171 16.56 11.68 -12.91
CA THR A 171 17.81 12.42 -12.72
C THR A 171 18.53 12.78 -14.02
N ALA A 172 18.35 12.00 -15.09
CA ALA A 172 18.98 12.26 -16.38
C ALA A 172 18.37 13.44 -17.16
N VAL A 173 17.21 13.95 -16.74
CA VAL A 173 16.47 15.03 -17.43
C VAL A 173 16.76 16.42 -16.83
N ALA A 174 17.55 16.53 -15.75
CA ALA A 174 17.96 17.85 -15.25
C ALA A 174 19.01 18.47 -16.19
N PRO A 175 18.71 19.59 -16.89
CA PRO A 175 19.70 20.24 -17.76
C PRO A 175 20.78 20.92 -16.90
N PRO A 176 22.00 21.11 -17.45
CA PRO A 176 23.02 21.89 -16.77
C PRO A 176 22.57 23.35 -16.71
N GLU A 177 22.36 23.87 -15.50
CA GLU A 177 22.20 25.31 -15.30
C GLU A 177 23.48 26.00 -15.81
N SER A 178 23.30 26.88 -16.80
CA SER A 178 24.34 27.70 -17.43
C SER A 178 24.38 29.07 -16.76
#